data_AF-A0A6N3G3P7-F1
#
_entry.id   AF-A0A6N3G3P7-F1
#
_cell.length_a   1.000
_cell.length_b   1.000
_cell.length_c   1.000
_cell.angle_alpha   90.00
_cell.angle_beta   90.00
_cell.angle_gamma   90.00
#
_symmetry.space_group_name_H-M   'P 1'
#
loop_
_entity.id
_entity.type
_entity.pdbx_description
1 polymer ?
#
loop_
_entity_poly.entity_id
_entity_poly.type
_entity_poly.pdbx_seq_one_letter_code
_entity_poly.pdbx_strand_id
1 'polypeptide(L)' 'MCCAICGGATALSHVNDAGFWLVSTFLEIDEKTTLKSWTIMETLIGITGLILGLVISIFA' A
#
# COMPACT_ATOMS: atom_id res chain seq x y z
N MET A 1 -11.31 9.17 10.01
CA MET A 1 -11.90 8.93 8.66
C MET A 1 -10.90 9.11 7.53
N CYS A 2 -10.22 10.27 7.40
CA CYS A 2 -9.23 10.50 6.33
C CYS A 2 -8.11 9.44 6.26
N CYS A 3 -7.58 8.99 7.41
CA CYS A 3 -6.53 7.96 7.45
C CYS A 3 -6.98 6.60 6.86
N ALA A 4 -8.24 6.22 7.05
CA ALA A 4 -8.80 4.99 6.48
C ALA A 4 -9.02 5.12 4.96
N ILE A 5 -9.41 6.32 4.50
CA ILE A 5 -9.59 6.61 3.06
C ILE A 5 -8.22 6.61 2.35
N CYS A 6 -7.20 7.25 2.93
CA CYS A 6 -5.85 7.26 2.37
C CYS A 6 -5.21 5.86 2.35
N GLY A 7 -5.36 5.07 3.42
CA GLY A 7 -4.84 3.69 3.47
C GLY A 7 -5.58 2.73 2.54
N GLY A 8 -6.88 2.92 2.34
CA GLY A 8 -7.65 2.12 1.37
C GLY A 8 -7.31 2.45 -0.09
N ALA A 9 -7.03 3.72 -0.38
CA ALA A 9 -6.68 4.17 -1.73
C ALA A 9 -5.31 3.65 -2.21
N THR A 10 -4.34 3.50 -1.30
CA THR A 10 -3.01 2.93 -1.62
C THR A 10 -3.00 1.40 -1.74
N ALA A 11 -4.02 0.69 -1.24
CA ALA A 11 -4.06 -0.78 -1.34
C ALA A 11 -4.44 -1.29 -2.75
N LEU A 12 -5.05 -0.45 -3.60
CA LEU A 12 -5.54 -0.80 -4.94
C LEU A 12 -4.80 -0.08 -6.08
N SER A 13 -3.72 0.66 -5.79
CA SER A 13 -2.89 1.36 -6.80
C SER A 13 -1.96 0.46 -7.61
N HIS A 14 -2.07 -0.86 -7.47
CA HIS A 14 -1.26 -1.99 -7.98
C HIS A 14 -0.48 -1.82 -9.31
N VAL A 15 -0.91 -0.97 -10.25
CA VAL A 15 -0.20 -0.73 -11.54
C VAL A 15 0.10 0.75 -11.81
N ASN A 16 -0.49 1.66 -11.03
CA ASN A 16 -0.43 3.12 -11.21
C ASN A 16 0.56 3.79 -10.22
N ASP A 17 1.17 3.03 -9.30
CA ASP A 17 2.13 3.61 -8.37
C ASP A 17 3.48 3.88 -9.08
N ALA A 18 3.85 5.16 -9.21
CA ALA A 18 5.14 5.55 -9.78
C ALA A 18 6.33 5.03 -8.95
N GLY A 19 6.11 4.77 -7.65
CA GLY A 19 7.12 4.17 -6.78
C GLY A 19 7.49 2.74 -7.16
N PHE A 20 6.53 1.96 -7.69
CA PHE A 20 6.75 0.59 -8.13
C PHE A 20 7.81 0.51 -9.23
N TRP A 21 7.68 1.34 -10.26
CA TRP A 21 8.62 1.38 -11.40
C TRP A 21 9.99 1.96 -11.03
N LEU A 22 10.03 2.89 -10.07
CA LEU A 22 11.29 3.42 -9.55
C LEU A 22 12.09 2.32 -8.82
N VAL A 23 11.43 1.52 -7.98
CA VAL A 23 12.07 0.47 -7.19
C VAL A 23 12.49 -0.73 -8.04
N SER A 24 11.70 -1.13 -9.04
CA SER A 24 12.10 -2.20 -9.98
C SER A 24 13.33 -1.80 -10.80
N THR A 25 13.40 -0.53 -11.22
CA THR A 25 14.54 0.01 -11.98
C THR A 25 15.79 0.19 -11.10
N PHE A 26 15.64 0.61 -9.84
CA PHE A 26 16.78 0.83 -8.93
C PHE A 26 17.44 -0.46 -8.42
N LEU A 27 16.66 -1.52 -8.25
CA LEU A 27 17.15 -2.79 -7.70
C LEU A 27 17.36 -3.87 -8.79
N GLU A 28 17.09 -3.57 -10.05
CA GLU A 28 17.20 -4.50 -11.20
C GLU A 28 16.47 -5.83 -10.97
N ILE A 29 15.34 -5.79 -10.25
CA ILE A 29 14.55 -6.98 -9.89
C ILE A 29 13.43 -7.19 -10.92
N ASP A 30 13.24 -8.43 -11.35
CA ASP A 30 12.16 -8.82 -12.27
C ASP A 30 10.78 -8.29 -11.85
N GLU A 31 10.04 -7.78 -12.82
CA GLU A 31 8.74 -7.11 -12.65
C GLU A 31 7.74 -7.97 -11.87
N LYS A 32 7.71 -9.29 -12.11
CA LYS A 32 6.77 -10.19 -11.43
C LYS A 32 7.10 -10.36 -9.95
N THR A 33 8.39 -10.34 -9.62
CA THR A 33 8.86 -10.50 -8.25
C THR A 33 8.63 -9.21 -7.47
N THR A 34 8.92 -8.07 -8.11
CA THR A 34 8.63 -6.74 -7.55
C THR A 34 7.13 -6.53 -7.38
N LEU A 35 6.28 -6.97 -8.32
CA LEU A 35 4.83 -6.85 -8.17
C LEU A 35 4.35 -7.63 -6.96
N LYS A 36 4.81 -8.88 -6.78
CA LYS A 36 4.44 -9.70 -5.63
C LYS A 36 4.82 -9.04 -4.30
N SER A 37 6.04 -8.52 -4.17
CA SER A 37 6.47 -7.87 -2.93
C SER A 37 5.73 -6.55 -2.70
N TRP A 38 5.47 -5.80 -3.78
CA TRP A 38 4.74 -4.53 -3.72
C TRP A 38 3.31 -4.71 -3.26
N THR A 39 2.56 -5.67 -3.84
CA THR A 39 1.17 -5.95 -3.43
C THR A 39 1.09 -6.36 -1.95
N ILE A 40 2.06 -7.13 -1.45
CA ILE A 40 2.11 -7.53 -0.04
C ILE A 40 2.37 -6.32 0.86
N MET A 41 3.25 -5.40 0.45
CA MET A 41 3.53 -4.17 1.19
C MET A 41 2.33 -3.21 1.19
N GLU A 42 1.71 -2.95 0.03
CA GLU A 42 0.52 -2.10 -0.09
C GLU A 42 -0.67 -2.66 0.71
N THR A 43 -0.89 -3.97 0.68
CA THR A 43 -1.96 -4.59 1.48
C THR A 43 -1.71 -4.48 2.98
N LEU A 44 -0.47 -4.63 3.45
CA LEU A 44 -0.11 -4.38 4.86
C LEU A 44 -0.35 -2.92 5.28
N ILE A 45 0.03 -1.96 4.43
CA ILE A 45 -0.18 -0.53 4.70
C ILE A 45 -1.68 -0.19 4.72
N GLY A 46 -2.47 -0.75 3.79
CA GLY A 46 -3.91 -0.57 3.78
C GLY A 46 -4.60 -1.19 5.01
N ILE A 47 -4.19 -2.40 5.41
CA ILE A 47 -4.72 -3.07 6.61
C ILE A 47 -4.37 -2.29 7.87
N THR A 48 -3.12 -1.85 8.02
CA THR A 48 -2.69 -1.07 9.20
C THR A 48 -3.40 0.29 9.28
N GLY A 49 -3.56 0.98 8.14
CA GLY A 49 -4.33 2.23 8.06
C GLY A 49 -5.81 2.05 8.40
N LEU A 50 -6.41 0.92 7.99
CA LEU A 50 -7.80 0.59 8.30
C LEU A 50 -7.99 0.23 9.78
N ILE A 51 -7.09 -0.58 10.37
CA ILE A 51 -7.11 -0.93 11.79
C ILE A 51 -6.93 0.31 12.66
N LEU A 52 -5.93 1.14 12.39
CA LEU A 52 -5.70 2.37 13.15
C LEU A 52 -6.88 3.35 12.99
N GLY A 53 -7.43 3.47 11.78
CA GLY A 53 -8.62 4.29 11.54
C GLY A 53 -9.85 3.81 12.32
N LEU A 54 -10.06 2.49 12.42
CA LEU A 54 -11.14 1.87 13.20
C LEU A 54 -10.95 2.07 14.69
N VAL A 55 -9.75 1.83 15.22
CA VAL A 55 -9.43 2.02 16.64
C VAL A 55 -9.67 3.47 17.04
N ILE A 56 -9.13 4.43 16.27
CA ILE A 56 -9.34 5.86 16.54
C ILE A 56 -10.83 6.22 16.46
N SER A 57 -11.58 5.63 15.52
CA SER A 57 -13.03 5.86 15.40
C SER A 57 -13.88 5.27 16.53
N ILE A 58 -13.37 4.31 17.29
CA ILE A 58 -14.08 3.72 18.44
C ILE A 58 -13.86 4.57 19.71
N PHE A 59 -12.72 5.27 19.81
CA PHE A 59 -12.36 6.11 20.95
C PHE A 59 -12.66 7.62 20.74
N ALA A 60 -13.05 8.02 19.52
CA ALA A 60 -13.45 9.39 19.16
C ALA A 60 -14.98 9.49 19.03
#